data_AF-C8VCY6-F1
#
_entry.id   AF-C8VCY6-F1
#
_cell.length_a   1.000
_cell.length_b   1.000
_cell.length_c   1.000
_cell.angle_alpha   90.00
_cell.angle_beta   90.00
_cell.angle_gamma   90.00
#
_symmetry.space_group_name_H-M   'P 1'
#
loop_
_entity.id
_entity.type
_entity.pdbx_description
1 polymer ?
#
loop_
_entity_poly.entity_id
_entity_poly.type
_entity_poly.pdbx_seq_one_letter_code
_entity_poly.pdbx_strand_id
1 'polypeptide(L)'
;MACKYKSPFAFRLTVSRHSVLRKYVLEDEITPLPTGHSDILEEQEPEFCSKINPRSPFTSMMVAHDCRLIMGPGRQGEVFGIVALLPDERMNEDPNAKQSWVSEGSLEKMLDTFSEFPDWIISIFKHSRDLGLWQLHDINPLRTWYRGRVLLIGDAAHAMLPTQGQGASQAIEDAEALGAFFAEQADSPSGEEIGRIFEVDVFRSRHNRAGLIQAYSRQAAKPGTAKGAKTVTM
;
A
#
# COMPACT_ATOMS: atom_id res chain seq x y z
N MET A 1 7.43 -8.21 26.58
CA MET A 1 6.99 -9.43 25.86
C MET A 1 6.70 -9.01 24.42
N ALA A 2 7.66 -9.14 23.51
CA ALA A 2 7.52 -8.68 22.14
C ALA A 2 6.61 -9.65 21.37
N CYS A 3 5.41 -9.20 21.00
CA CYS A 3 4.55 -9.93 20.08
C CYS A 3 5.26 -9.94 18.71
N LYS A 4 5.75 -11.10 18.29
CA LYS A 4 6.28 -11.30 16.93
C LYS A 4 5.09 -11.25 15.96
N TYR A 5 4.70 -10.06 15.53
CA TYR A 5 3.81 -9.88 14.39
C TYR A 5 4.61 -10.26 13.14
N LYS A 6 4.18 -11.31 12.43
CA LYS A 6 4.70 -11.64 11.11
C LYS A 6 4.07 -10.68 10.09
N SER A 7 4.89 -10.17 9.18
CA SER A 7 4.54 -9.19 8.14
C SER A 7 3.40 -9.69 7.24
N PRO A 8 2.27 -8.97 7.10
CA PRO A 8 1.18 -9.38 6.21
C PRO A 8 1.60 -9.29 4.74
N PHE A 9 0.89 -9.96 3.83
CA PHE A 9 1.07 -9.80 2.39
C PHE A 9 0.01 -8.87 1.81
N ALA A 10 0.38 -8.22 0.70
CA ALA A 10 -0.55 -7.54 -0.18
C ALA A 10 -0.48 -8.17 -1.58
N PHE A 11 -1.63 -8.53 -2.13
CA PHE A 11 -1.77 -8.67 -3.57
C PHE A 11 -2.17 -7.34 -4.16
N ARG A 12 -1.56 -6.96 -5.27
CA ARG A 12 -2.07 -5.90 -6.14
C ARG A 12 -2.59 -6.52 -7.41
N LEU A 13 -3.88 -6.30 -7.67
CA LEU A 13 -4.54 -6.62 -8.91
C LEU A 13 -4.92 -5.31 -9.58
N THR A 14 -4.62 -5.21 -10.88
CA THR A 14 -5.03 -4.07 -11.69
C THR A 14 -5.82 -4.59 -12.88
N VAL A 15 -7.10 -4.26 -12.93
CA VAL A 15 -7.93 -4.50 -14.12
C VAL A 15 -7.91 -3.20 -14.92
N SER A 16 -7.26 -3.23 -16.09
CA SER A 16 -6.97 -2.02 -16.87
C SER A 16 -7.33 -2.20 -18.34
N ARG A 17 -7.94 -1.18 -18.94
CA ARG A 17 -7.97 -1.00 -20.40
C ARG A 17 -6.83 -0.07 -20.81
N HIS A 18 -5.69 -0.64 -21.16
CA HIS A 18 -4.57 0.06 -21.83
C HIS A 18 -3.91 1.21 -21.04
N SER A 19 -2.57 1.18 -20.99
CA SER A 19 -1.79 2.29 -20.42
C SER A 19 -1.62 3.42 -21.43
N VAL A 20 -2.44 4.47 -21.32
CA VAL A 20 -2.36 5.67 -22.19
C VAL A 20 -1.16 6.61 -21.91
N LEU A 21 -0.33 6.33 -20.89
CA LEU A 21 0.82 7.19 -20.54
C LEU A 21 1.98 7.14 -21.54
N ARG A 22 2.06 6.10 -22.39
CA ARG A 22 3.12 6.00 -23.42
C ARG A 22 3.00 7.06 -24.52
N LYS A 23 1.79 7.55 -24.82
CA LYS A 23 1.56 8.53 -25.90
C LYS A 23 2.15 9.91 -25.58
N TYR A 24 2.22 10.28 -24.29
CA TYR A 24 2.66 11.62 -23.88
C TYR A 24 4.17 11.74 -23.61
N VAL A 25 4.90 10.62 -23.57
CA VAL A 25 6.36 10.61 -23.31
C VAL A 25 7.17 10.47 -24.60
N LEU A 26 6.60 9.87 -25.64
CA LEU A 26 7.37 9.42 -26.81
C LEU A 26 7.19 10.29 -28.07
N GLU A 27 6.31 11.29 -28.07
CA GLU A 27 5.97 12.16 -29.24
C GLU A 27 5.63 11.44 -30.57
N ASP A 28 5.62 10.10 -30.61
CA ASP A 28 5.24 9.28 -31.74
C ASP A 28 3.83 8.68 -31.57
N GLU A 29 3.01 8.76 -32.62
CA GLU A 29 1.78 7.96 -32.73
C GLU A 29 2.11 6.51 -33.04
N ILE A 30 2.44 5.75 -31.99
CA ILE A 30 2.44 4.29 -32.10
C ILE A 30 0.98 3.84 -32.25
N THR A 31 0.59 3.45 -33.46
CA THR A 31 -0.72 2.83 -33.71
C THR A 31 -0.78 1.51 -32.95
N PRO A 32 -1.63 1.36 -31.91
CA PRO A 32 -1.72 0.11 -31.18
C PRO A 32 -2.21 -0.97 -32.14
N LEU A 33 -1.43 -2.05 -32.29
CA LEU A 33 -1.89 -3.26 -32.96
C LEU A 33 -3.09 -3.80 -32.18
N PRO A 34 -4.26 -4.00 -32.80
CA PRO A 34 -5.43 -4.50 -32.09
C PRO A 34 -5.21 -5.96 -31.70
N THR A 35 -4.71 -6.17 -30.49
CA THR A 35 -4.93 -7.42 -29.77
C THR A 35 -6.32 -7.32 -29.17
N GLY A 36 -7.33 -7.86 -29.87
CA GLY A 36 -8.73 -7.83 -29.45
C GLY A 36 -8.92 -8.27 -27.99
N HIS A 37 -10.05 -7.84 -27.42
CA HIS A 37 -10.50 -7.93 -26.01
C HIS A 37 -10.25 -6.64 -25.20
N SER A 38 -11.09 -5.64 -25.44
CA SER A 38 -11.46 -4.69 -24.37
C SER A 38 -12.33 -5.46 -23.37
N ASP A 39 -11.71 -6.03 -22.35
CA ASP A 39 -12.42 -6.66 -21.24
C ASP A 39 -13.25 -5.58 -20.52
N ILE A 40 -14.54 -5.52 -20.85
CA ILE A 40 -15.49 -4.63 -20.19
C ILE A 40 -15.93 -5.37 -18.92
N LEU A 41 -15.37 -4.97 -17.77
CA LEU A 41 -15.71 -5.56 -16.47
C LEU A 41 -17.24 -5.58 -16.24
N GLU A 42 -17.95 -4.58 -16.75
CA GLU A 42 -19.42 -4.52 -16.67
C GLU A 42 -20.14 -5.59 -17.52
N GLU A 43 -19.54 -6.05 -18.61
CA GLU A 43 -20.07 -7.14 -19.44
C GLU A 43 -19.68 -8.51 -18.89
N GLN A 44 -18.47 -8.62 -18.34
CA GLN A 44 -17.91 -9.88 -17.86
C GLN A 44 -18.37 -10.23 -16.44
N GLU A 45 -18.57 -9.22 -15.59
CA GLU A 45 -18.90 -9.37 -14.17
C GLU A 45 -20.15 -8.55 -13.78
N PRO A 46 -21.33 -8.85 -14.36
CA PRO A 46 -22.55 -8.09 -14.10
C PRO A 46 -23.03 -8.19 -12.64
N GLU A 47 -22.80 -9.34 -11.99
CA GLU A 47 -23.16 -9.53 -10.58
C GLU A 47 -22.33 -8.61 -9.67
N PHE A 48 -21.01 -8.56 -9.86
CA PHE A 48 -20.15 -7.61 -9.16
C PHE A 48 -20.60 -6.17 -9.41
N CYS A 49 -20.82 -5.80 -10.67
CA CYS A 49 -21.18 -4.44 -11.04
C CYS A 49 -22.55 -4.01 -10.49
N SER A 50 -23.42 -4.97 -10.17
CA SER A 50 -24.69 -4.70 -9.47
C SER A 50 -24.51 -4.31 -8.01
N LYS A 51 -23.39 -4.69 -7.39
CA LYS A 51 -23.07 -4.42 -5.97
C LYS A 51 -22.10 -3.26 -5.82
N ILE A 52 -21.10 -3.19 -6.69
CA ILE A 52 -20.04 -2.18 -6.69
C ILE A 52 -19.96 -1.60 -8.10
N ASN A 53 -20.24 -0.31 -8.23
CA ASN A 53 -20.05 0.38 -9.51
C ASN A 53 -18.56 0.70 -9.70
N PRO A 54 -17.85 0.07 -10.65
CA PRO A 54 -16.41 0.24 -10.81
C PRO A 54 -16.01 1.63 -11.34
N ARG A 55 -16.97 2.47 -11.77
CA ARG A 55 -16.72 3.84 -12.25
C ARG A 55 -17.07 4.92 -11.24
N SER A 56 -17.79 4.58 -10.18
CA SER A 56 -18.16 5.56 -9.17
C SER A 56 -16.94 5.94 -8.32
N PRO A 57 -16.71 7.24 -8.04
CA PRO A 57 -15.49 7.73 -7.40
C PRO A 57 -15.49 7.49 -5.87
N PHE A 58 -15.67 6.24 -5.46
CA PHE A 58 -15.55 5.81 -4.07
C PHE A 58 -14.58 4.63 -3.96
N THR A 59 -13.93 4.53 -2.82
CA THR A 59 -13.14 3.36 -2.43
C THR A 59 -14.02 2.44 -1.61
N SER A 60 -14.11 1.17 -2.00
CA SER A 60 -14.79 0.12 -1.25
C SER A 60 -13.78 -0.73 -0.48
N MET A 61 -14.13 -1.11 0.74
CA MET A 61 -13.37 -2.06 1.53
C MET A 61 -14.28 -3.21 1.97
N MET A 62 -13.88 -4.44 1.67
CA MET A 62 -14.47 -5.63 2.29
C MET A 62 -13.52 -6.18 3.34
N VAL A 63 -14.09 -6.54 4.49
CA VAL A 63 -13.34 -7.14 5.60
C VAL A 63 -13.98 -8.48 5.91
N ALA A 64 -13.19 -9.55 5.83
CA ALA A 64 -13.61 -10.88 6.26
C ALA A 64 -12.52 -11.47 7.14
N HIS A 65 -12.82 -11.63 8.43
CA HIS A 65 -11.88 -12.13 9.43
C HIS A 65 -10.54 -11.38 9.45
N ASP A 66 -9.49 -12.00 8.93
CA ASP A 66 -8.11 -11.54 8.86
C ASP A 66 -7.73 -11.01 7.46
N CYS A 67 -8.63 -11.12 6.49
CA CYS A 67 -8.43 -10.72 5.10
C CYS A 67 -9.20 -9.44 4.77
N ARG A 68 -8.64 -8.63 3.86
CA ARG A 68 -9.27 -7.40 3.40
C ARG A 68 -9.10 -7.20 1.91
N LEU A 69 -10.14 -6.70 1.26
CA LEU A 69 -10.10 -6.25 -0.12
C LEU A 69 -10.35 -4.75 -0.16
N ILE A 70 -9.39 -3.99 -0.64
CA ILE A 70 -9.49 -2.54 -0.85
C ILE A 70 -9.58 -2.31 -2.34
N MET A 71 -10.64 -1.66 -2.80
CA MET A 71 -10.99 -1.61 -4.21
C MET A 71 -11.45 -0.21 -4.60
N GLY A 72 -11.12 0.21 -5.82
CA GLY A 72 -11.62 1.50 -6.31
C GLY A 72 -11.16 1.83 -7.72
N PRO A 73 -11.81 2.82 -8.35
CA PRO A 73 -11.41 3.32 -9.65
C PRO A 73 -10.12 4.15 -9.57
N GLY A 74 -9.32 4.03 -10.61
CA GLY A 74 -8.28 4.97 -10.99
C GLY A 74 -8.52 5.49 -12.39
N ARG A 75 -7.80 6.56 -12.78
CA ARG A 75 -7.80 7.08 -14.15
C ARG A 75 -9.20 7.32 -14.71
N GLN A 76 -10.03 8.08 -13.99
CA GLN A 76 -11.42 8.40 -14.38
C GLN A 76 -12.30 7.15 -14.64
N GLY A 77 -12.02 6.03 -13.98
CA GLY A 77 -12.77 4.77 -14.14
C GLY A 77 -12.26 3.89 -15.29
N GLU A 78 -11.14 4.24 -15.93
CA GLU A 78 -10.47 3.37 -16.92
C GLU A 78 -9.78 2.16 -16.29
N VAL A 79 -9.46 2.25 -15.00
CA VAL A 79 -8.78 1.19 -14.24
C VAL A 79 -9.54 0.93 -12.96
N PHE A 80 -9.74 -0.34 -12.64
CA PHE A 80 -10.24 -0.76 -11.34
C PHE A 80 -9.14 -1.51 -10.60
N GLY A 81 -8.66 -0.93 -9.50
CA GLY A 81 -7.61 -1.51 -8.68
C GLY A 81 -8.21 -2.32 -7.54
N ILE A 82 -7.62 -3.47 -7.24
CA ILE A 82 -7.94 -4.27 -6.06
C ILE A 82 -6.64 -4.57 -5.33
N VAL A 83 -6.61 -4.28 -4.03
CA VAL A 83 -5.52 -4.63 -3.12
C VAL A 83 -6.06 -5.61 -2.09
N ALA A 84 -5.47 -6.80 -2.03
CA ALA A 84 -5.88 -7.86 -1.12
C ALA A 84 -4.85 -7.97 0.02
N LEU A 85 -5.24 -7.69 1.26
CA LEU A 85 -4.40 -7.83 2.44
C LEU A 85 -4.72 -9.15 3.15
N LEU A 86 -3.69 -9.92 3.49
CA LEU A 86 -3.82 -11.25 4.09
C LEU A 86 -2.65 -11.58 5.04
N PRO A 87 -2.84 -12.47 6.03
CA PRO A 87 -1.76 -12.91 6.92
C PRO A 87 -0.71 -13.79 6.22
N ASP A 88 0.54 -13.71 6.70
CA ASP A 88 1.71 -14.50 6.26
C ASP A 88 1.46 -16.02 6.27
N GLU A 89 0.76 -16.50 7.28
CA GLU A 89 0.59 -17.93 7.61
C GLU A 89 -0.13 -18.74 6.53
N ARG A 90 -0.87 -18.09 5.62
CA ARG A 90 -1.61 -18.75 4.53
C ARG A 90 -0.80 -18.85 3.22
N MET A 91 0.35 -18.17 3.11
CA MET A 91 1.09 -18.09 1.85
C MET A 91 2.25 -19.09 1.73
N ASN A 92 2.67 -19.69 2.85
CA ASN A 92 3.72 -20.72 2.92
C ASN A 92 4.99 -20.34 2.15
N GLU A 93 5.42 -19.07 2.21
CA GLU A 93 6.70 -18.65 1.64
C GLU A 93 7.83 -18.81 2.66
N ASP A 94 9.01 -19.27 2.21
CA ASP A 94 10.19 -19.41 3.08
C ASP A 94 10.63 -18.01 3.55
N PRO A 95 10.67 -17.75 4.87
CA PRO A 95 11.15 -16.47 5.42
C PRO A 95 12.58 -16.10 5.01
N ASN A 96 13.35 -17.06 4.50
CA ASN A 96 14.74 -16.90 4.04
C ASN A 96 14.88 -16.91 2.52
N ALA A 97 13.80 -17.06 1.75
CA ALA A 97 13.86 -16.92 0.29
C ALA A 97 14.37 -15.51 -0.05
N LYS A 98 15.33 -15.43 -0.97
CA LYS A 98 15.97 -14.16 -1.38
C LYS A 98 14.91 -13.09 -1.59
N GLN A 99 15.03 -11.99 -0.85
CA GLN A 99 14.14 -10.83 -0.79
C GLN A 99 13.87 -10.25 -2.19
N SER A 100 12.94 -10.85 -2.92
CA SER A 100 12.36 -10.27 -4.12
C SER A 100 11.14 -9.50 -3.65
N TRP A 101 11.19 -8.18 -3.77
CA TRP A 101 10.09 -7.29 -3.40
C TRP A 101 8.78 -7.64 -4.13
N VAL A 102 8.86 -8.42 -5.22
CA VAL A 102 7.75 -8.98 -5.98
C VAL A 102 8.01 -10.47 -6.24
N SER A 103 7.15 -11.34 -5.76
CA SER A 103 7.01 -12.71 -6.29
C SER A 103 5.80 -12.77 -7.23
N GLU A 104 5.89 -13.60 -8.27
CA GLU A 104 4.75 -13.87 -9.15
C GLU A 104 3.69 -14.62 -8.32
N GLY A 105 2.57 -13.96 -8.06
CA GLY A 105 1.51 -14.47 -7.23
C GLY A 105 0.77 -15.63 -7.91
N SER A 106 0.51 -16.71 -7.17
CA SER A 106 -0.35 -17.79 -7.67
C SER A 106 -1.83 -17.40 -7.55
N LEU A 107 -2.54 -17.35 -8.68
CA LEU A 107 -3.99 -17.17 -8.73
C LEU A 107 -4.70 -18.26 -7.92
N GLU A 108 -4.24 -19.51 -7.99
CA GLU A 108 -4.81 -20.63 -7.24
C GLU A 108 -4.75 -20.39 -5.73
N LYS A 109 -3.58 -19.97 -5.22
CA LYS A 109 -3.42 -19.63 -3.79
C LYS A 109 -4.30 -18.46 -3.37
N MET A 110 -4.46 -17.45 -4.23
CA MET A 110 -5.37 -16.34 -3.98
C MET A 110 -6.82 -16.85 -3.89
N LEU A 111 -7.28 -17.65 -4.85
CA LEU A 111 -8.64 -18.20 -4.85
C LEU A 111 -8.91 -19.07 -3.62
N ASP A 112 -7.94 -19.88 -3.20
CA ASP A 112 -8.03 -20.68 -1.96
C ASP A 112 -8.13 -19.77 -0.72
N THR A 113 -7.27 -18.75 -0.64
CA THR A 113 -7.26 -17.80 0.50
C THR A 113 -8.58 -17.05 0.64
N PHE A 114 -9.17 -16.65 -0.49
CA PHE A 114 -10.41 -15.88 -0.54
C PHE A 114 -11.66 -16.76 -0.70
N SER A 115 -11.57 -18.09 -0.55
CA SER A 115 -12.67 -19.04 -0.77
C SER A 115 -13.91 -18.81 0.10
N GLU A 116 -13.78 -18.14 1.26
CA GLU A 116 -14.89 -17.77 2.13
C GLU A 116 -15.60 -16.46 1.70
N PHE A 117 -15.07 -15.74 0.72
CA PHE A 117 -15.72 -14.55 0.16
C PHE A 117 -16.86 -14.95 -0.78
N PRO A 118 -17.83 -14.06 -1.03
CA PRO A 118 -18.88 -14.32 -2.01
C PRO A 118 -18.33 -14.59 -3.42
N ASP A 119 -18.95 -15.49 -4.17
CA ASP A 119 -18.50 -15.87 -5.52
C ASP A 119 -18.35 -14.66 -6.47
N TRP A 120 -19.25 -13.68 -6.34
CA TRP A 120 -19.28 -12.48 -7.17
C TRP A 120 -18.07 -11.55 -7.00
N ILE A 121 -17.31 -11.66 -5.89
CA ILE A 121 -16.06 -10.92 -5.72
C ILE A 121 -14.85 -11.77 -6.12
N ILE A 122 -14.90 -13.08 -5.87
CA ILE A 122 -13.85 -14.02 -6.26
C ILE A 122 -13.74 -14.10 -7.79
N SER A 123 -14.86 -14.03 -8.51
CA SER A 123 -14.91 -14.11 -9.97
C SER A 123 -13.98 -13.10 -10.65
N ILE A 124 -13.89 -11.88 -10.10
CA ILE A 124 -13.05 -10.81 -10.65
C ILE A 124 -11.56 -11.14 -10.66
N PHE A 125 -11.08 -11.92 -9.69
CA PHE A 125 -9.66 -12.26 -9.62
C PHE A 125 -9.18 -13.01 -10.87
N LYS A 126 -10.09 -13.69 -11.59
CA LYS A 126 -9.80 -14.39 -12.86
C LYS A 126 -9.40 -13.43 -13.99
N HIS A 127 -9.77 -12.16 -13.91
CA HIS A 127 -9.42 -11.14 -14.91
C HIS A 127 -8.06 -10.49 -14.65
N SER A 128 -7.38 -10.84 -13.56
CA SER A 128 -6.06 -10.27 -13.25
C SER A 128 -4.99 -10.93 -14.12
N ARG A 129 -4.40 -10.13 -15.02
CA ARG A 129 -3.30 -10.59 -15.88
C ARG A 129 -1.95 -10.59 -15.14
N ASP A 130 -1.77 -9.65 -14.20
CA ASP A 130 -0.57 -9.52 -13.39
C ASP A 130 -0.95 -9.62 -11.90
N LEU A 131 -0.50 -10.68 -11.23
CA LEU A 131 -0.65 -10.85 -9.78
C LEU A 131 0.69 -10.57 -9.10
N GLY A 132 0.83 -9.36 -8.55
CA GLY A 132 2.00 -9.02 -7.72
C GLY A 132 1.74 -9.40 -6.27
N LEU A 133 2.60 -10.24 -5.69
CA LEU A 133 2.61 -10.56 -4.27
C LEU A 133 3.74 -9.79 -3.57
N TRP A 134 3.38 -9.07 -2.50
CA TRP A 134 4.29 -8.18 -1.78
C TRP A 134 4.25 -8.48 -0.28
N GLN A 135 5.41 -8.72 0.32
CA GLN A 135 5.50 -8.84 1.78
C GLN A 135 5.58 -7.44 2.41
N LEU A 136 4.67 -7.14 3.33
CA LEU A 136 4.56 -5.83 3.98
C LEU A 136 5.41 -5.78 5.23
N HIS A 137 6.51 -5.03 5.17
CA HIS A 137 7.40 -4.81 6.30
C HIS A 137 7.17 -3.44 6.93
N ASP A 138 7.22 -3.39 8.25
CA ASP A 138 7.33 -2.14 9.00
C ASP A 138 8.57 -2.17 9.91
N ILE A 139 8.89 -1.04 10.54
CA ILE A 139 9.98 -0.95 11.50
C ILE A 139 9.49 -0.44 12.85
N ASN A 140 10.14 -0.85 13.93
CA ASN A 140 9.93 -0.18 15.22
C ASN A 140 10.41 1.28 15.14
N PRO A 141 9.74 2.22 15.83
CA PRO A 141 10.19 3.60 15.88
C PRO A 141 11.68 3.67 16.26
N LEU A 142 12.49 4.28 15.39
CA LEU A 142 13.92 4.43 15.62
C LEU A 142 14.17 5.37 16.79
N ARG A 143 15.27 5.17 17.53
CA ARG A 143 15.64 6.04 18.65
C ARG A 143 16.03 7.45 18.20
N THR A 144 16.60 7.59 17.02
CA THR A 144 16.97 8.86 16.39
C THR A 144 16.90 8.74 14.87
N TRP A 145 16.71 9.85 14.17
CA TRP A 145 16.74 9.93 12.71
C TRP A 145 17.97 10.65 12.18
N TYR A 146 18.80 11.25 13.04
CA TYR A 146 19.90 12.12 12.61
C TYR A 146 21.24 11.70 13.19
N ARG A 147 22.31 12.09 12.49
CA ARG A 147 23.70 12.03 12.96
C ARG A 147 24.55 13.06 12.21
N GLY A 148 25.00 14.10 12.89
CA GLY A 148 25.75 15.19 12.27
C GLY A 148 24.94 15.84 11.15
N ARG A 149 25.45 15.80 9.93
CA ARG A 149 24.79 16.37 8.73
C ARG A 149 23.91 15.36 7.97
N VAL A 150 23.55 14.24 8.58
CA VAL A 150 22.69 13.22 7.96
C VAL A 150 21.38 13.13 8.72
N LEU A 151 20.27 13.07 7.98
CA LEU A 151 18.91 12.87 8.48
C LEU A 151 18.21 11.80 7.64
N LEU A 152 17.49 10.89 8.31
CA LEU A 152 16.58 9.93 7.71
C LEU A 152 15.17 10.53 7.60
N ILE A 153 14.49 10.31 6.48
CA ILE A 153 13.10 10.71 6.24
C ILE A 153 12.33 9.59 5.52
N GLY A 154 10.99 9.65 5.55
CA GLY A 154 10.13 8.65 4.91
C GLY A 154 10.38 7.23 5.43
N ASP A 155 10.27 6.23 4.57
CA ASP A 155 10.39 4.82 4.97
C ASP A 155 11.75 4.48 5.62
N ALA A 156 12.83 5.20 5.30
CA ALA A 156 14.12 5.02 5.95
C ALA A 156 14.09 5.37 7.45
N ALA A 157 13.19 6.26 7.86
CA ALA A 157 13.01 6.70 9.24
C ALA A 157 11.84 6.00 9.95
N HIS A 158 10.75 5.73 9.23
CA HIS A 158 9.48 5.31 9.82
C HIS A 158 8.59 4.45 8.91
N ALA A 159 9.18 3.50 8.15
CA ALA A 159 8.40 2.52 7.39
C ALA A 159 7.24 1.92 8.20
N MET A 160 6.04 1.91 7.60
CA MET A 160 4.78 1.58 8.26
C MET A 160 3.89 0.71 7.36
N LEU A 161 2.92 0.02 7.96
CA LEU A 161 1.96 -0.78 7.19
C LEU A 161 1.07 0.14 6.33
N PRO A 162 0.71 -0.26 5.11
CA PRO A 162 -0.09 0.55 4.19
C PRO A 162 -1.58 0.63 4.58
N THR A 163 -1.96 0.16 5.76
CA THR A 163 -3.37 0.01 6.20
C THR A 163 -4.16 1.32 6.27
N GLN A 164 -3.47 2.46 6.33
CA GLN A 164 -4.09 3.79 6.36
C GLN A 164 -3.71 4.64 5.13
N GLY A 165 -2.85 4.16 4.24
CA GLY A 165 -2.34 4.95 3.12
C GLY A 165 -1.48 6.17 3.51
N GLN A 166 -0.92 6.19 4.73
CA GLN A 166 -0.27 7.39 5.28
C GLN A 166 1.24 7.48 5.11
N GLY A 167 1.92 6.42 4.64
CA GLY A 167 3.39 6.41 4.52
C GLY A 167 3.92 7.57 3.65
N ALA A 168 3.35 7.72 2.46
CA ALA A 168 3.71 8.81 1.54
C ALA A 168 3.41 10.20 2.14
N SER A 169 2.24 10.37 2.77
CA SER A 169 1.87 11.63 3.45
C SER A 169 2.88 11.99 4.54
N GLN A 170 3.33 11.01 5.33
CA GLN A 170 4.34 11.25 6.38
C GLN A 170 5.71 11.64 5.79
N ALA A 171 6.13 11.03 4.69
CA ALA A 171 7.36 11.41 4.00
C ALA A 171 7.30 12.85 3.43
N ILE A 172 6.14 13.25 2.89
CA ILE A 172 5.91 14.61 2.40
C ILE A 172 5.98 15.61 3.56
N GLU A 173 5.36 15.31 4.70
CA GLU A 173 5.43 16.15 5.90
C GLU A 173 6.87 16.27 6.43
N ASP A 174 7.71 15.24 6.31
CA ASP A 174 9.13 15.35 6.67
C ASP A 174 9.89 16.31 5.76
N ALA A 175 9.61 16.24 4.44
CA ALA A 175 10.22 17.12 3.45
C ALA A 175 9.77 18.57 3.63
N GLU A 176 8.50 18.79 3.97
CA GLU A 176 7.95 20.11 4.29
C GLU A 176 8.57 20.68 5.56
N ALA A 177 8.67 19.90 6.63
CA ALA A 177 9.35 20.31 7.85
C ALA A 177 10.82 20.69 7.59
N LEU A 178 11.53 19.89 6.78
CA LEU A 178 12.90 20.21 6.40
C LEU A 178 12.97 21.55 5.64
N GLY A 179 12.09 21.76 4.66
CA GLY A 179 12.02 23.03 3.93
C GLY A 179 11.73 24.22 4.83
N ALA A 180 10.75 24.09 5.74
CA ALA A 180 10.36 25.15 6.66
C ALA A 180 11.50 25.56 7.61
N PHE A 181 12.18 24.58 8.23
CA PHE A 181 13.24 24.90 9.20
C PHE A 181 14.54 25.40 8.57
N PHE A 182 14.79 25.08 7.30
CA PHE A 182 15.94 25.60 6.56
C PHE A 182 15.66 26.94 5.86
N ALA A 183 14.41 27.34 5.69
CA ALA A 183 14.04 28.58 4.98
C ALA A 183 14.58 29.86 5.64
N GLU A 184 14.71 29.86 6.98
CA GLU A 184 15.17 31.02 7.75
C GLU A 184 16.68 30.96 8.09
N GLN A 185 17.40 29.96 7.56
CA GLN A 185 18.82 29.76 7.85
C GLN A 185 19.69 30.52 6.85
N ALA A 186 20.94 30.77 7.25
CA ALA A 186 21.94 31.30 6.32
C ALA A 186 22.15 30.33 5.14
N ASP A 187 22.58 30.83 3.98
CA ASP A 187 22.81 30.02 2.77
C ASP A 187 23.82 28.87 2.96
N SER A 188 24.66 28.94 3.99
CA SER A 188 25.70 27.95 4.29
C SER A 188 25.84 27.73 5.80
N PRO A 189 24.89 27.02 6.43
CA PRO A 189 24.94 26.74 7.86
C PRO A 189 26.10 25.77 8.16
N SER A 190 26.74 26.00 9.30
CA SER A 190 27.74 25.11 9.86
C SER A 190 27.14 23.72 10.16
N GLY A 191 28.02 22.73 10.35
CA GLY A 191 27.57 21.37 10.64
C GLY A 191 26.89 21.24 11.98
N GLU A 192 27.27 22.09 12.92
CA GLU A 192 26.66 22.19 14.25
C GLU A 192 25.25 22.77 14.15
N GLU A 193 25.05 23.83 13.36
CA GLU A 193 23.72 24.40 13.10
C GLU A 193 22.80 23.40 12.41
N ILE A 194 23.28 22.70 11.38
CA ILE A 194 22.51 21.62 10.71
C ILE A 194 22.12 20.52 11.71
N GLY A 195 23.08 20.05 12.52
CA GLY A 195 22.82 19.02 13.52
C GLY A 195 21.78 19.46 14.55
N ARG A 196 21.85 20.71 14.99
CA ARG A 196 20.87 21.31 15.90
C ARG A 196 19.48 21.39 15.26
N ILE A 197 19.37 21.82 14.00
CA ILE A 197 18.08 21.87 13.28
C ILE A 197 17.46 20.48 13.18
N PHE A 198 18.26 19.47 12.83
CA PHE A 198 17.78 18.10 12.75
C PHE A 198 17.30 17.58 14.12
N GLU A 199 18.04 17.84 15.19
CA GLU A 199 17.68 17.38 16.52
C GLU A 199 16.47 18.12 17.11
N VAL A 200 16.53 19.44 17.13
CA VAL A 200 15.63 20.29 17.91
C VAL A 200 14.34 20.56 17.15
N ASP A 201 14.42 20.71 15.84
CA ASP A 201 13.30 21.17 15.03
C ASP A 201 12.65 20.01 14.27
N VAL A 202 13.41 19.32 13.40
CA VAL A 202 12.85 18.26 12.54
C VAL A 202 12.49 17.02 13.36
N PHE A 203 13.44 16.44 14.10
CA PHE A 203 13.20 15.19 14.82
C PHE A 203 12.11 15.32 15.88
N ARG A 204 12.12 16.38 16.69
CA ARG A 204 11.12 16.55 17.76
C ARG A 204 9.71 16.82 17.23
N SER A 205 9.58 17.53 16.11
CA SER A 205 8.27 17.80 15.51
C SER A 205 7.69 16.57 14.79
N ARG A 206 8.55 15.76 14.16
CA ARG A 206 8.12 14.64 13.30
C ARG A 206 8.06 13.29 14.01
N HIS A 207 8.98 12.99 14.92
CA HIS A 207 9.18 11.64 15.47
C HIS A 207 7.94 11.09 16.18
N ASN A 208 7.35 11.87 17.08
CA ASN A 208 6.15 11.45 17.81
C ASN A 208 4.96 11.20 16.88
N ARG A 209 4.78 12.08 15.88
CA ARG A 209 3.68 11.97 14.91
C ARG A 209 3.85 10.73 14.04
N ALA A 210 5.01 10.54 13.42
CA ALA A 210 5.27 9.38 12.59
C ALA A 210 5.17 8.07 13.40
N GLY A 211 5.70 8.04 14.63
CA GLY A 211 5.59 6.90 15.53
C GLY A 211 4.15 6.56 15.90
N LEU A 212 3.29 7.57 16.09
CA LEU A 212 1.86 7.37 16.35
C LEU A 212 1.15 6.76 15.13
N ILE A 213 1.44 7.26 13.92
CA ILE A 213 0.87 6.71 12.68
C ILE A 213 1.35 5.26 12.46
N GLN A 214 2.62 4.95 12.73
CA GLN A 214 3.13 3.57 12.73
C GLN A 214 2.31 2.69 13.68
N ALA A 215 2.09 3.12 14.92
CA ALA A 215 1.31 2.38 15.90
C ALA A 215 -0.14 2.15 15.45
N TYR A 216 -0.81 3.18 14.92
CA TYR A 216 -2.15 3.05 14.36
C TYR A 216 -2.18 2.14 13.14
N SER A 217 -1.15 2.13 12.30
CA SER A 217 -1.09 1.26 11.13
C SER A 217 -1.12 -0.21 11.54
N ARG A 218 -0.43 -0.56 12.63
CA ARG A 218 -0.44 -1.90 13.25
C ARG A 218 -1.77 -2.24 13.89
N GLN A 219 -2.38 -1.30 14.60
CA GLN A 219 -3.71 -1.50 15.17
C GLN A 219 -4.74 -1.75 14.06
N ALA A 220 -4.70 -0.93 13.01
CA ALA A 220 -5.54 -1.09 11.84
C ALA A 220 -5.24 -2.38 11.08
N ALA A 221 -4.07 -3.03 11.23
CA ALA A 221 -3.77 -4.32 10.60
C ALA A 221 -4.31 -5.53 11.36
N LYS A 222 -4.83 -5.35 12.59
CA LYS A 222 -5.37 -6.47 13.38
C LYS A 222 -6.57 -7.12 12.68
N PRO A 223 -6.83 -8.42 12.92
CA PRO A 223 -8.02 -9.09 12.41
C PRO A 223 -9.30 -8.33 12.80
N GLY A 224 -10.25 -8.22 11.86
CA GLY A 224 -11.53 -7.56 12.08
C GLY A 224 -12.49 -8.37 12.95
N THR A 225 -12.20 -9.65 13.21
CA THR A 225 -12.98 -10.53 14.10
C THR A 225 -12.08 -11.17 15.14
N ALA A 226 -12.61 -11.41 16.34
CA ALA A 226 -11.98 -12.35 17.27
C ALA A 226 -11.94 -13.77 16.68
N LYS A 227 -10.96 -14.60 17.10
CA LYS A 227 -10.81 -15.96 16.61
C LYS A 227 -12.09 -16.78 16.85
N GLY A 228 -12.73 -17.24 15.78
CA GLY A 228 -13.98 -18.02 15.84
C GLY A 228 -15.27 -17.18 15.95
N ALA A 229 -15.17 -15.84 15.94
CA ALA A 229 -16.33 -14.95 15.92
C ALA A 229 -16.71 -14.58 14.48
N LYS A 230 -18.02 -14.45 14.21
CA LYS A 230 -18.56 -13.98 12.92
C LYS A 230 -18.86 -12.48 12.88
N THR A 231 -18.74 -11.81 14.03
CA THR A 231 -19.03 -10.38 14.16
C THR A 231 -17.75 -9.58 14.00
N VAL A 232 -17.76 -8.65 13.04
CA VAL A 232 -16.67 -7.69 12.83
C VAL A 232 -16.73 -6.63 13.94
N THR A 233 -15.66 -6.51 14.71
CA THR A 233 -15.47 -5.45 15.71
C THR A 233 -14.44 -4.49 15.14
N MET A 234 -14.90 -3.43 14.47
CA MET A 234 -14.02 -2.34 14.00
C MET A 234 -13.71 -1.36 15.14
#